data_AF-A0AAW0I2R1-F1
#
_entry.id   AF-A0AAW0I2R1-F1
#
_cell.length_a   1.000
_cell.length_b   1.000
_cell.length_c   1.000
_cell.angle_alpha   90.00
_cell.angle_beta   90.00
_cell.angle_gamma   90.00
#
_symmetry.space_group_name_H-M   'P 1'
#
loop_
_entity.id
_entity.type
_entity.pdbx_description
1 polymer ?
#
loop_
_entity_poly.entity_id
_entity_poly.type
_entity_poly.pdbx_seq_one_letter_code
_entity_poly.pdbx_strand_id
1 'polypeptide(L)'
;MKENFSVVRPQIVEKFVQRLMESSQDDGPEITFGRDHLEACLLSLGCDVMARERSNFETYSMCYEHVLQHAREKLRQREQVAELSHDLIMEVTALRAQLTDLEEETQDLKNQTRKEVQEEYRELEALDENQFNLIQRVCELIGEVRAEGTANVKQLKKSWGSARPDEGTKGNTGKEQLRPSEQDDGGTLSVCKVRSLGCWRLAVQQAHLRGQLSRAEKESIHSHRECLRIKLMAEQEVGLLRQQLRAARQALAKAQTDNRKLWRQQDTQAQLLRELEHRVTQDSVTRQQLESLRTSGMEKLLEDVEQKEQQLQLLTEEAQRASKLGQLQWKKMDRDLRQMRSRLAQERSMKLDAFQCVRELQSQLHDTEQPPLQMGSPAGLTPQTHHSLSSASALSRCFHQRFPKTNLLGNKMARRIQRPKTVSDAEH
;
A
#
# COMPACT_ATOMS: atom_id res chain seq x y z
N MET A 1 -0.88 -34.38 -10.09
CA MET A 1 -0.40 -34.94 -8.80
C MET A 1 -1.54 -35.76 -8.22
N LYS A 2 -1.32 -37.03 -7.86
CA LYS A 2 -2.34 -37.86 -7.19
C LYS A 2 -2.31 -37.49 -5.70
N GLU A 3 -3.22 -36.61 -5.29
CA GLU A 3 -3.39 -36.28 -3.88
C GLU A 3 -4.26 -37.37 -3.23
N ASN A 4 -3.60 -38.26 -2.50
CA ASN A 4 -4.27 -39.23 -1.64
C ASN A 4 -4.82 -38.46 -0.43
N PHE A 5 -6.05 -37.97 -0.52
CA PHE A 5 -6.79 -37.48 0.63
C PHE A 5 -7.22 -38.69 1.48
N SER A 6 -6.31 -39.22 2.29
CA SER A 6 -6.74 -40.02 3.44
C SER A 6 -7.41 -39.03 4.38
N VAL A 7 -8.73 -39.13 4.56
CA VAL A 7 -9.49 -38.29 5.49
C VAL A 7 -9.04 -38.70 6.90
N VAL A 8 -7.95 -38.08 7.36
CA VAL A 8 -7.48 -38.21 8.74
C VAL A 8 -8.63 -37.76 9.62
N ARG A 9 -9.03 -38.63 10.55
CA ARG A 9 -10.10 -38.35 11.49
C ARG A 9 -9.76 -37.01 12.19
N PRO A 10 -10.66 -36.01 12.20
CA PRO A 10 -10.30 -34.70 12.72
C PRO A 10 -9.89 -34.81 14.19
N GLN A 11 -8.73 -34.25 14.55
CA GLN A 11 -8.20 -34.29 15.93
C GLN A 11 -9.20 -33.76 16.97
N ILE A 12 -10.15 -32.92 16.56
CA ILE A 12 -11.26 -32.42 17.39
C ILE A 12 -12.15 -33.58 17.88
N VAL A 13 -12.43 -34.56 17.02
CA VAL A 13 -13.23 -35.73 17.36
C VAL A 13 -12.49 -36.60 18.37
N GLU A 14 -11.18 -36.76 18.22
CA GLU A 14 -10.35 -37.54 19.15
C GLU A 14 -10.27 -36.86 20.53
N LYS A 15 -10.03 -35.54 20.56
CA LYS A 15 -10.02 -34.76 21.80
C LYS A 15 -11.37 -34.71 22.51
N PHE A 16 -12.47 -34.77 21.76
CA PHE A 16 -13.81 -34.83 22.32
C PHE A 16 -14.09 -36.20 22.93
N VAL A 17 -13.81 -37.29 22.20
CA VAL A 17 -13.95 -38.66 22.71
C VAL A 17 -13.10 -38.86 23.96
N GLN A 18 -11.87 -38.35 23.97
CA GLN A 18 -10.99 -38.45 25.14
C GLN A 18 -11.59 -37.75 26.37
N ARG A 19 -12.06 -36.51 26.23
CA ARG A 19 -12.71 -35.76 27.32
C ARG A 19 -14.02 -36.38 27.79
N LEU A 20 -14.81 -36.94 26.87
CA LEU A 20 -16.07 -37.61 27.19
C LEU A 20 -15.82 -38.87 28.04
N MET A 21 -14.76 -39.61 27.73
CA MET A 21 -14.38 -40.84 28.43
C MET A 21 -13.69 -40.59 29.79
N GLU A 22 -13.27 -39.36 30.11
CA GLU A 22 -12.58 -39.05 31.38
C GLU A 22 -13.46 -39.17 32.62
N SER A 23 -14.80 -39.10 32.48
CA SER A 23 -15.73 -39.23 33.62
C SER A 23 -16.89 -40.20 33.39
N SER A 24 -16.74 -41.12 32.43
CA SER A 24 -17.72 -42.19 32.20
C SER A 24 -17.79 -43.15 33.38
N GLN A 25 -19.00 -43.48 33.83
CA GLN A 25 -19.24 -44.64 34.70
C GLN A 25 -19.57 -45.84 33.82
N ASP A 26 -18.76 -46.89 33.92
CA ASP A 26 -18.85 -48.10 33.11
C ASP A 26 -19.46 -49.22 33.96
N ASP A 27 -20.79 -49.37 33.90
CA ASP A 27 -21.56 -50.37 34.66
C ASP A 27 -21.84 -51.64 33.85
N GLY A 28 -21.13 -51.88 32.73
CA GLY A 28 -21.21 -53.10 31.93
C GLY A 28 -21.89 -52.89 30.57
N PRO A 29 -23.21 -53.12 30.41
CA PRO A 29 -23.88 -52.94 29.13
C PRO A 29 -24.21 -51.48 28.79
N GLU A 30 -24.18 -50.56 29.77
CA GLU A 30 -24.54 -49.16 29.60
C GLU A 30 -23.48 -48.23 30.20
N ILE A 31 -23.04 -47.24 29.41
CA ILE A 31 -22.14 -46.17 29.84
C ILE A 31 -23.01 -44.98 30.22
N THR A 32 -22.90 -44.50 31.46
CA THR A 32 -23.65 -43.34 31.93
C THR A 32 -22.75 -42.13 32.10
N PHE A 33 -23.28 -40.94 31.74
CA PHE A 33 -22.59 -39.67 31.85
C PHE A 33 -23.41 -38.70 32.69
N GLY A 34 -22.75 -37.97 33.58
CA GLY A 34 -23.37 -36.84 34.27
C GLY A 34 -23.77 -35.75 33.28
N ARG A 35 -24.99 -35.21 33.41
CA ARG A 35 -25.51 -34.15 32.52
C ARG A 35 -24.54 -32.96 32.44
N ASP A 36 -24.06 -32.48 33.59
CA ASP A 36 -23.18 -31.30 33.65
C ASP A 36 -21.84 -31.53 32.93
N HIS A 37 -21.31 -32.76 32.99
CA HIS A 37 -20.08 -33.13 32.28
C HIS A 37 -20.32 -33.23 30.77
N LEU A 38 -21.44 -33.81 30.35
CA LEU A 38 -21.82 -33.88 28.93
C LEU A 38 -22.00 -32.47 28.34
N GLU A 39 -22.68 -31.58 29.07
CA GLU A 39 -22.84 -30.17 28.67
C GLU A 39 -21.49 -29.46 28.55
N ALA A 40 -20.56 -29.67 29.50
CA ALA A 40 -19.22 -29.11 29.44
C ALA A 40 -18.42 -29.65 28.22
N CYS A 41 -18.50 -30.95 27.93
CA CYS A 41 -17.86 -31.56 26.77
C CYS A 41 -18.42 -31.02 25.45
N LEU A 42 -19.74 -30.85 25.34
CA LEU A 42 -20.39 -30.28 24.16
C LEU A 42 -20.06 -28.80 23.95
N LEU A 43 -20.04 -28.00 25.02
CA LEU A 43 -19.60 -26.60 24.96
C LEU A 43 -18.16 -26.49 24.47
N SER A 44 -17.29 -27.34 24.99
CA SER A 44 -15.88 -27.34 24.61
C SER A 44 -15.65 -27.81 23.17
N LEU A 45 -16.42 -28.81 22.70
CA LEU A 45 -16.46 -29.20 21.29
C LEU A 45 -16.93 -28.04 20.41
N GLY A 46 -17.97 -27.31 20.82
CA GLY A 46 -18.44 -26.11 20.13
C GLY A 46 -17.36 -25.05 19.97
N CYS A 47 -16.60 -24.78 21.03
CA CYS A 47 -15.46 -23.86 20.99
C CYS A 47 -14.37 -24.34 20.02
N ASP A 48 -14.00 -25.62 20.04
CA ASP A 48 -12.98 -26.19 19.17
C ASP A 48 -13.38 -26.15 17.69
N VAL A 49 -14.65 -26.44 17.38
CA VAL A 49 -15.18 -26.35 16.02
C VAL A 49 -15.17 -24.89 15.55
N MET A 50 -15.63 -23.95 16.36
CA MET A 50 -15.61 -22.52 16.01
C MET A 50 -14.19 -21.98 15.82
N ALA A 51 -13.23 -22.42 16.64
CA ALA A 51 -11.82 -22.07 16.48
C ALA A 51 -11.24 -22.60 15.17
N ARG A 52 -11.57 -23.85 14.80
CA ARG A 52 -11.18 -24.43 13.51
C ARG A 52 -11.80 -23.67 12.35
N GLU A 53 -13.11 -23.41 12.37
CA GLU A 53 -13.78 -22.68 11.29
C GLU A 53 -13.21 -21.28 11.11
N ARG A 54 -12.89 -20.58 12.21
CA ARG A 54 -12.20 -19.28 12.16
C ARG A 54 -10.83 -19.39 11.51
N SER A 55 -10.01 -20.35 11.93
CA SER A 55 -8.67 -20.57 11.36
C SER A 55 -8.72 -20.96 9.88
N ASN A 56 -9.69 -21.82 9.49
CA ASN A 56 -9.91 -22.18 8.10
C ASN A 56 -10.30 -20.95 7.27
N PHE A 57 -11.25 -20.15 7.76
CA PHE A 57 -11.69 -18.93 7.07
C PHE A 57 -10.53 -17.95 6.89
N GLU A 58 -9.72 -17.72 7.93
CA GLU A 58 -8.53 -16.86 7.85
C GLU A 58 -7.52 -17.39 6.82
N THR A 59 -7.26 -18.70 6.82
CA THR A 59 -6.32 -19.32 5.88
C THR A 59 -6.81 -19.17 4.44
N TYR A 60 -8.08 -19.50 4.16
CA TYR A 60 -8.66 -19.32 2.83
C TYR A 60 -8.70 -17.85 2.41
N SER A 61 -9.07 -16.95 3.32
CA SER A 61 -9.09 -15.51 3.08
C SER A 61 -7.71 -14.99 2.67
N MET A 62 -6.66 -15.38 3.40
CA MET A 62 -5.28 -15.02 3.03
C MET A 62 -4.88 -15.61 1.68
N CYS A 63 -5.22 -16.87 1.39
CA CYS A 63 -4.95 -17.47 0.09
C CYS A 63 -5.61 -16.69 -1.05
N TYR A 64 -6.89 -16.32 -0.90
CA TYR A 64 -7.60 -15.55 -1.92
C TYR A 64 -7.03 -14.13 -2.07
N GLU A 65 -6.70 -13.46 -0.97
CA GLU A 65 -6.05 -12.15 -1.02
C GLU A 65 -4.71 -12.19 -1.75
N HIS A 66 -3.86 -13.19 -1.49
CA HIS A 66 -2.60 -13.35 -2.22
C HIS A 66 -2.81 -13.59 -3.72
N VAL A 67 -3.77 -14.44 -4.09
CA VAL A 67 -4.12 -14.68 -5.50
C VAL A 67 -4.62 -13.39 -6.17
N LEU A 68 -5.48 -12.63 -5.49
CA LEU A 68 -6.01 -11.37 -5.99
C LEU A 68 -4.92 -10.31 -6.14
N GLN A 69 -4.01 -10.18 -5.17
CA GLN A 69 -2.88 -9.25 -5.23
C GLN A 69 -1.95 -9.60 -6.39
N HIS A 70 -1.60 -10.87 -6.56
CA HIS A 70 -0.78 -11.32 -7.68
C HIS A 70 -1.46 -11.08 -9.04
N ALA A 71 -2.78 -11.30 -9.14
CA ALA A 71 -3.54 -11.01 -10.35
C ALA A 71 -3.55 -9.50 -10.69
N ARG A 72 -3.74 -8.63 -9.68
CA ARG A 72 -3.67 -7.17 -9.83
C ARG A 72 -2.31 -6.72 -10.31
N GLU A 73 -1.23 -7.27 -9.75
CA GLU A 73 0.13 -6.90 -10.15
C GLU A 73 0.44 -7.31 -11.59
N LYS A 74 0.05 -8.53 -11.99
CA LYS A 74 0.16 -8.96 -13.39
C LYS A 74 -0.67 -8.12 -14.35
N LEU A 75 -1.84 -7.65 -13.92
CA LEU A 75 -2.67 -6.76 -14.73
C LEU A 75 -1.97 -5.41 -14.95
N ARG A 76 -1.43 -4.79 -13.89
CA ARG A 76 -0.68 -3.53 -14.01
C ARG A 76 0.53 -3.64 -14.93
N GLN A 77 1.29 -4.72 -14.83
CA GLN A 77 2.42 -4.97 -15.73
C GLN A 77 1.97 -5.06 -17.19
N ARG A 78 0.85 -5.74 -17.45
CA ARG A 78 0.27 -5.82 -18.81
C ARG A 78 -0.23 -4.46 -19.30
N GLU A 79 -0.87 -3.68 -18.44
CA GLU A 79 -1.33 -2.32 -18.77
C GLU A 79 -0.15 -1.42 -19.13
N GLN A 80 0.94 -1.44 -18.35
CA GLN A 80 2.17 -0.69 -18.67
C GLN A 80 2.78 -1.12 -20.01
N VAL A 81 2.84 -2.42 -20.29
CA VAL A 81 3.33 -2.92 -21.58
C VAL A 81 2.41 -2.47 -22.72
N ALA A 82 1.09 -2.45 -22.49
CA ALA A 82 0.13 -1.99 -23.47
C ALA A 82 0.29 -0.48 -23.76
N GLU A 83 0.48 0.35 -22.73
CA GLU A 83 0.76 1.78 -22.85
C GLU A 83 2.04 2.02 -23.67
N LEU A 84 3.15 1.38 -23.31
CA LEU A 84 4.41 1.48 -24.06
C LEU A 84 4.27 1.00 -25.51
N SER A 85 3.51 -0.07 -25.74
CA SER A 85 3.27 -0.56 -27.10
C SER A 85 2.41 0.41 -27.91
N HIS A 86 1.45 1.07 -27.28
CA HIS A 86 0.60 2.06 -27.91
C HIS A 86 1.42 3.29 -28.32
N ASP A 87 2.29 3.78 -27.42
CA ASP A 87 3.19 4.90 -27.70
C ASP A 87 4.12 4.58 -28.88
N LEU A 88 4.73 3.39 -28.89
CA LEU A 88 5.58 2.96 -30.00
C LEU A 88 4.79 2.84 -31.32
N ILE A 89 3.56 2.33 -31.29
CA ILE A 89 2.71 2.27 -32.48
C ILE A 89 2.39 3.68 -32.99
N MET A 90 2.12 4.64 -32.09
CA MET A 90 1.91 6.03 -32.46
C MET A 90 3.16 6.65 -33.10
N GLU A 91 4.34 6.42 -32.53
CA GLU A 91 5.61 6.89 -33.11
C GLU A 91 5.86 6.28 -34.49
N VAL A 92 5.73 4.95 -34.62
CA VAL A 92 5.88 4.26 -35.91
C VAL A 92 4.87 4.79 -36.94
N THR A 93 3.65 5.09 -36.53
CA THR A 93 2.63 5.63 -37.42
C THR A 93 2.98 7.05 -37.86
N ALA A 94 3.45 7.90 -36.94
CA ALA A 94 3.90 9.25 -37.27
C ALA A 94 5.13 9.25 -38.20
N LEU A 95 6.11 8.38 -37.93
CA LEU A 95 7.29 8.21 -38.78
C LEU A 95 6.92 7.68 -40.17
N ARG A 96 5.96 6.75 -40.27
CA ARG A 96 5.45 6.28 -41.56
C ARG A 96 4.77 7.39 -42.34
N ALA A 97 3.99 8.25 -41.69
CA ALA A 97 3.38 9.41 -42.35
C ALA A 97 4.42 10.42 -42.86
N GLN A 98 5.43 10.73 -42.05
CA GLN A 98 6.54 11.59 -42.49
C GLN A 98 7.31 11.00 -43.67
N LEU A 99 7.51 9.68 -43.67
CA LEU A 99 8.18 8.99 -44.76
C LEU A 99 7.35 9.06 -46.06
N THR A 100 6.03 8.90 -45.99
CA THR A 100 5.16 9.05 -47.16
C THR A 100 5.15 10.48 -47.69
N ASP A 101 5.13 11.49 -46.81
CA ASP A 101 5.19 12.90 -47.23
C ASP A 101 6.51 13.20 -47.95
N LEU A 102 7.64 12.71 -47.43
CA LEU A 102 8.96 12.86 -48.07
C LEU A 102 9.07 12.11 -49.41
N GLU A 103 8.44 10.92 -49.52
CA GLU A 103 8.36 10.18 -50.78
C GLU A 103 7.57 10.95 -51.85
N GLU A 104 6.46 11.59 -51.46
CA GLU A 104 5.67 12.47 -52.34
C GLU A 104 6.48 13.68 -52.80
N GLU A 105 7.11 14.41 -51.87
CA GLU A 105 8.00 15.55 -52.19
C GLU A 105 9.13 15.15 -53.15
N THR A 106 9.75 13.99 -52.91
CA THR A 106 10.82 13.47 -53.78
C THR A 106 10.31 13.18 -55.19
N GLN A 107 9.11 12.62 -55.29
CA GLN A 107 8.49 12.32 -56.59
C GLN A 107 8.08 13.62 -57.32
N ASP A 108 7.62 14.63 -56.60
CA ASP A 108 7.30 15.94 -57.15
C ASP A 108 8.53 16.68 -57.66
N LEU A 109 9.62 16.69 -56.88
CA LEU A 109 10.90 17.25 -57.33
C LEU A 109 11.40 16.55 -58.58
N LYS A 110 11.33 15.22 -58.63
CA LYS A 110 11.71 14.44 -59.82
C LYS A 110 10.83 14.79 -61.04
N ASN A 111 9.53 15.01 -60.84
CA ASN A 111 8.63 15.44 -61.90
C ASN A 111 8.97 16.86 -62.36
N GLN A 112 9.31 17.76 -61.44
CA GLN A 112 9.72 19.13 -61.73
C GLN A 112 11.01 19.17 -62.54
N THR A 113 12.06 18.46 -62.12
CA THR A 113 13.32 18.37 -62.89
C THR A 113 13.08 17.79 -64.29
N ARG A 114 12.20 16.79 -64.44
CA ARG A 114 11.83 16.26 -65.76
C ARG A 114 11.17 17.31 -66.65
N LYS A 115 10.31 18.16 -66.10
CA LYS A 115 9.67 19.26 -66.84
C LYS A 115 10.68 20.32 -67.24
N GLU A 116 11.53 20.76 -66.30
CA GLU A 116 12.59 21.74 -66.57
C GLU A 116 13.51 21.27 -67.69
N VAL A 117 13.97 20.01 -67.63
CA VAL A 117 14.78 19.43 -68.70
C VAL A 117 14.02 19.40 -70.03
N GLN A 118 12.74 19.01 -70.04
CA GLN A 118 11.93 19.04 -71.27
C GLN A 118 11.75 20.45 -71.83
N GLU A 119 11.61 21.46 -70.98
CA GLU A 119 11.51 22.86 -71.38
C GLU A 119 12.83 23.34 -71.99
N GLU A 120 13.98 23.04 -71.37
CA GLU A 120 15.31 23.34 -71.92
C GLU A 120 15.53 22.67 -73.29
N TYR A 121 15.12 21.42 -73.46
CA TYR A 121 15.20 20.74 -74.77
C TYR A 121 14.31 21.42 -75.83
N ARG A 122 13.09 21.84 -75.47
CA ARG A 122 12.21 22.58 -76.40
C ARG A 122 12.78 23.94 -76.80
N GLU A 123 13.41 24.64 -75.87
CA GLU A 123 14.09 25.92 -76.17
C GLU A 123 15.25 25.71 -77.15
N LEU A 124 16.00 24.61 -76.99
CA LEU A 124 17.07 24.25 -77.91
C LEU A 124 16.55 23.90 -79.32
N GLU A 125 15.46 23.12 -79.41
CA GLU A 125 14.79 22.83 -80.69
C GLU A 125 14.28 24.11 -81.37
N ALA A 126 13.67 25.02 -80.62
CA ALA A 126 13.21 26.31 -81.14
C ALA A 126 14.38 27.18 -81.64
N LEU A 127 15.56 27.10 -81.02
CA LEU A 127 16.76 27.78 -81.50
C LEU A 127 17.23 27.23 -82.85
N ASP A 128 17.23 25.91 -83.02
CA ASP A 128 17.61 25.26 -84.27
C ASP A 128 16.65 25.65 -85.41
N GLU A 129 15.36 25.69 -85.12
CA GLU A 129 14.34 26.14 -86.08
C GLU A 129 14.54 27.61 -86.47
N ASN A 130 14.93 28.47 -85.52
CA ASN A 130 15.32 29.86 -85.80
C ASN A 130 16.60 29.95 -86.65
N GLN A 131 17.59 29.08 -86.44
CA GLN A 131 18.78 29.01 -87.29
C GLN A 131 18.41 28.60 -88.72
N PHE A 132 17.55 27.60 -88.88
CA PHE A 132 17.05 27.19 -90.20
C PHE A 132 16.31 28.34 -90.91
N ASN A 133 15.42 29.03 -90.19
CA ASN A 133 14.71 30.21 -90.70
C ASN A 133 15.68 31.32 -91.14
N LEU A 134 16.76 31.56 -90.39
CA LEU A 134 17.77 32.55 -90.77
C LEU A 134 18.54 32.13 -92.02
N ILE A 135 18.96 30.87 -92.10
CA ILE A 135 19.66 30.32 -93.28
C ILE A 135 18.78 30.48 -94.52
N GLN A 136 17.49 30.13 -94.41
CA GLN A 136 16.54 30.29 -95.52
C GLN A 136 16.44 31.74 -95.99
N ARG A 137 16.28 32.70 -95.07
CA ARG A 137 16.22 34.15 -95.41
C ARG A 137 17.49 34.64 -96.10
N VAL A 138 18.66 34.17 -95.66
CA VAL A 138 19.93 34.52 -96.31
C VAL A 138 20.00 33.94 -97.73
N CYS A 139 19.56 32.70 -97.93
CA CYS A 139 19.49 32.10 -99.26
C CYS A 139 18.51 32.84 -100.19
N GLU A 140 17.36 33.27 -99.68
CA GLU A 140 16.38 34.09 -100.39
C GLU A 140 17.00 35.43 -100.81
N LEU A 141 17.64 36.15 -99.89
CA LEU A 141 18.33 37.41 -100.17
C LEU A 141 19.44 37.25 -101.22
N ILE A 142 20.25 36.18 -101.15
CA ILE A 142 21.26 35.88 -102.16
C ILE A 142 20.60 35.58 -103.51
N GLY A 143 19.44 34.93 -103.52
CA GLY A 143 18.61 34.72 -104.70
C GLY A 143 18.16 36.05 -105.32
N GLU A 144 17.63 36.95 -104.49
CA GLU A 144 17.19 38.30 -104.89
C GLU A 144 18.34 39.12 -105.46
N VAL A 145 19.49 39.20 -104.76
CA VAL A 145 20.67 39.94 -105.22
C VAL A 145 21.21 39.36 -106.53
N ARG A 146 21.18 38.03 -106.72
CA ARG A 146 21.56 37.41 -108.01
C ARG A 146 20.54 37.71 -109.10
N ALA A 147 19.24 37.70 -108.79
CA ALA A 147 18.19 38.05 -109.74
C ALA A 147 18.28 39.53 -110.15
N GLU A 148 18.52 40.42 -109.20
CA GLU A 148 18.73 41.84 -109.43
C GLU A 148 20.03 42.08 -110.23
N GLY A 149 21.13 41.42 -109.85
CA GLY A 149 22.39 41.48 -110.59
C GLY A 149 22.26 40.99 -112.03
N THR A 150 21.56 39.87 -112.27
CA THR A 150 21.29 39.38 -113.63
C THR A 150 20.33 40.28 -114.40
N ALA A 151 19.33 40.88 -113.75
CA ALA A 151 18.45 41.88 -114.35
C ALA A 151 19.25 43.14 -114.75
N ASN A 152 20.12 43.62 -113.86
CA ASN A 152 21.03 44.75 -114.10
C ASN A 152 22.01 44.45 -115.24
N VAL A 153 22.64 43.27 -115.25
CA VAL A 153 23.51 42.83 -116.36
C VAL A 153 22.72 42.69 -117.67
N LYS A 154 21.50 42.18 -117.63
CA LYS A 154 20.62 42.09 -118.82
C LYS A 154 20.22 43.48 -119.31
N GLN A 155 19.98 44.43 -118.41
CA GLN A 155 19.72 45.83 -118.74
C GLN A 155 20.97 46.50 -119.34
N LEU A 156 22.15 46.23 -118.79
CA LEU A 156 23.44 46.69 -119.32
C LEU A 156 23.73 46.06 -120.68
N LYS A 157 23.41 44.78 -120.88
CA LYS A 157 23.54 44.09 -122.16
C LYS A 157 22.55 44.62 -123.21
N LYS A 158 21.38 45.12 -122.80
CA LYS A 158 20.47 45.85 -123.69
C LYS A 158 21.01 47.24 -124.05
N SER A 159 21.66 47.94 -123.12
CA SER A 159 22.28 49.25 -123.41
C SER A 159 23.58 49.13 -124.22
N TRP A 160 24.34 48.04 -124.06
CA TRP A 160 25.59 47.78 -124.79
C TRP A 160 25.38 46.99 -126.09
N GLY A 161 24.39 46.08 -126.13
CA GLY A 161 24.03 45.28 -127.30
C GLY A 161 23.29 46.05 -128.40
N SER A 162 23.04 47.36 -128.19
CA SER A 162 22.59 48.28 -129.23
C SER A 162 23.71 48.78 -130.15
N ALA A 163 24.97 48.39 -129.91
CA ALA A 163 26.08 48.67 -130.80
C ALA A 163 26.52 47.38 -131.51
N ARG A 164 26.01 47.15 -132.72
CA ARG A 164 26.73 46.34 -133.72
C ARG A 164 27.88 47.19 -134.27
N PRO A 165 29.04 46.59 -134.55
CA PRO A 165 30.23 47.33 -134.95
C PRO A 165 30.12 47.72 -136.42
N ASP A 166 30.37 48.98 -136.72
CA ASP A 166 30.87 49.37 -138.02
C ASP A 166 32.08 50.29 -137.84
N GLU A 167 33.02 50.13 -138.77
CA GLU A 167 34.41 50.51 -138.75
C GLU A 167 34.68 52.00 -138.54
N GLY A 168 35.85 52.28 -137.95
CA GLY A 168 36.67 53.37 -138.46
C GLY A 168 37.14 54.43 -137.46
N THR A 169 38.30 54.15 -136.87
CA THR A 169 39.45 55.09 -136.88
C THR A 169 39.63 56.05 -135.69
N LYS A 170 40.66 55.73 -134.88
CA LYS A 170 41.64 56.58 -134.16
C LYS A 170 41.08 57.56 -133.10
N GLY A 171 41.65 57.69 -131.91
CA GLY A 171 42.98 57.34 -131.43
C GLY A 171 43.38 58.39 -130.38
N ASN A 172 43.38 57.97 -129.12
CA ASN A 172 44.24 58.41 -128.02
C ASN A 172 44.13 59.86 -127.50
N THR A 173 43.63 60.00 -126.28
CA THR A 173 44.28 60.82 -125.23
C THR A 173 43.94 60.26 -123.85
N GLY A 174 44.89 59.54 -123.26
CA GLY A 174 44.89 59.26 -121.84
C GLY A 174 45.62 60.37 -121.08
N LYS A 175 45.01 60.84 -120.00
CA LYS A 175 45.58 61.04 -118.65
C LYS A 175 44.76 62.09 -117.88
N GLU A 176 44.06 61.60 -116.86
CA GLU A 176 44.28 62.04 -115.47
C GLU A 176 44.13 63.53 -115.16
N GLN A 177 42.98 63.90 -114.58
CA GLN A 177 42.89 64.94 -113.55
C GLN A 177 41.90 64.51 -112.47
N LEU A 178 42.46 63.98 -111.39
CA LEU A 178 41.87 63.87 -110.06
C LEU A 178 42.22 65.15 -109.27
N ARG A 179 41.24 65.61 -108.46
CA ARG A 179 41.24 66.53 -107.30
C ARG A 179 40.96 68.04 -107.48
N PRO A 180 40.40 68.74 -106.44
CA PRO A 180 39.67 68.26 -105.25
C PRO A 180 38.37 69.04 -104.96
N SER A 181 37.28 68.34 -104.65
CA SER A 181 36.15 68.88 -103.91
C SER A 181 36.39 68.63 -102.42
N GLU A 182 37.29 69.38 -101.77
CA GLU A 182 37.67 69.17 -100.36
C GLU A 182 37.42 70.41 -99.47
N GLN A 183 36.69 71.42 -99.94
CA GLN A 183 36.47 72.65 -99.15
C GLN A 183 35.16 72.67 -98.33
N ASP A 184 34.22 71.75 -98.58
CA ASP A 184 32.95 71.62 -97.81
C ASP A 184 32.90 70.37 -96.88
N ASP A 185 33.88 69.48 -96.94
CA ASP A 185 33.87 68.24 -96.15
C ASP A 185 34.30 68.42 -94.68
N GLY A 186 35.06 69.47 -94.36
CA GLY A 186 35.56 69.74 -93.02
C GLY A 186 34.47 70.16 -92.02
N GLY A 187 33.50 70.97 -92.47
CA GLY A 187 32.34 71.38 -91.66
C GLY A 187 31.42 70.20 -91.36
N THR A 188 31.15 69.37 -92.37
CA THR A 188 30.26 68.21 -92.28
C THR A 188 30.86 67.11 -91.38
N LEU A 189 32.16 66.86 -91.47
CA LEU A 189 32.86 65.91 -90.58
C LEU A 189 32.86 66.36 -89.11
N SER A 190 33.05 67.66 -88.83
CA SER A 190 33.01 68.17 -87.45
C SER A 190 31.60 68.09 -86.84
N VAL A 191 30.56 68.39 -87.64
CA VAL A 191 29.15 68.22 -87.23
C VAL A 191 28.80 66.74 -87.01
N CYS A 192 29.26 65.83 -87.88
CA CYS A 192 29.08 64.39 -87.70
C CYS A 192 29.77 63.87 -86.43
N LYS A 193 30.98 64.35 -86.11
CA LYS A 193 31.69 64.01 -84.85
C LYS A 193 30.96 64.52 -83.61
N VAL A 194 30.45 65.75 -83.63
CA VAL A 194 29.68 66.29 -82.50
C VAL A 194 28.37 65.53 -82.32
N ARG A 195 27.69 65.15 -83.42
CA ARG A 195 26.48 64.32 -83.37
C ARG A 195 26.77 62.92 -82.82
N SER A 196 27.81 62.24 -83.30
CA SER A 196 28.16 60.90 -82.82
C SER A 196 28.58 60.92 -81.34
N LEU A 197 29.32 61.94 -80.90
CA LEU A 197 29.66 62.13 -79.48
C LEU A 197 28.43 62.45 -78.63
N GLY A 198 27.47 63.23 -79.15
CA GLY A 198 26.18 63.48 -78.50
C GLY A 198 25.36 62.20 -78.33
N CYS A 199 25.23 61.41 -79.40
CA CYS A 199 24.59 60.10 -79.36
C CYS A 199 25.28 59.14 -78.37
N TRP A 200 26.62 59.14 -78.34
CA TRP A 200 27.38 58.30 -77.41
C TRP A 200 27.16 58.73 -75.95
N ARG A 201 27.18 60.04 -75.67
CA ARG A 201 26.88 60.58 -74.33
C ARG A 201 25.47 60.23 -73.87
N LEU A 202 24.47 60.35 -74.75
CA LEU A 202 23.09 59.95 -74.48
C LEU A 202 22.98 58.45 -74.21
N ALA A 203 23.63 57.60 -75.03
CA ALA A 203 23.63 56.15 -74.85
C ALA A 203 24.29 55.73 -73.52
N VAL A 204 25.39 56.38 -73.12
CA VAL A 204 26.05 56.13 -71.83
C VAL A 204 25.19 56.56 -70.66
N GLN A 205 24.58 57.74 -70.72
CA GLN A 205 23.66 58.20 -69.67
C GLN A 205 22.45 57.26 -69.56
N GLN A 206 21.89 56.84 -70.68
CA GLN A 206 20.77 55.90 -70.72
C GLN A 206 21.18 54.52 -70.16
N ALA A 207 22.36 54.01 -70.51
CA ALA A 207 22.90 52.77 -69.95
C ALA A 207 23.16 52.87 -68.45
N HIS A 208 23.66 54.03 -67.99
CA HIS A 208 23.88 54.27 -66.56
C HIS A 208 22.57 54.28 -65.77
N LEU A 209 21.56 55.01 -66.25
CA LEU A 209 20.23 55.05 -65.62
C LEU A 209 19.55 53.67 -65.65
N ARG A 210 19.62 52.94 -66.78
CA ARG A 210 19.13 51.56 -66.87
C ARG A 210 19.86 50.63 -65.88
N GLY A 211 21.16 50.79 -65.73
CA GLY A 211 21.95 50.04 -64.75
C GLY A 211 21.60 50.39 -63.30
N GLN A 212 21.28 51.65 -63.01
CA GLN A 212 20.78 52.05 -61.68
C GLN A 212 19.39 51.49 -61.41
N LEU A 213 18.46 51.57 -62.36
CA LEU A 213 17.12 51.00 -62.24
C LEU A 213 17.17 49.49 -62.00
N SER A 214 17.95 48.75 -62.80
CA SER A 214 18.10 47.30 -62.62
C SER A 214 18.70 46.93 -61.26
N ARG A 215 19.62 47.73 -60.71
CA ARG A 215 20.16 47.52 -59.36
C ARG A 215 19.11 47.76 -58.28
N ALA A 216 18.40 48.89 -58.35
CA ALA A 216 17.34 49.22 -57.41
C ALA A 216 16.19 48.19 -57.43
N GLU A 217 15.83 47.68 -58.60
CA GLU A 217 14.85 46.59 -58.76
C GLU A 217 15.33 45.31 -58.08
N LYS A 218 16.59 44.90 -58.29
CA LYS A 218 17.17 43.71 -57.63
C LYS A 218 17.23 43.87 -56.12
N GLU A 219 17.61 45.05 -55.62
CA GLU A 219 17.64 45.36 -54.19
C GLU A 219 16.23 45.35 -53.58
N SER A 220 15.23 45.89 -54.29
CA SER A 220 13.83 45.86 -53.86
C SER A 220 13.29 44.42 -53.78
N ILE A 221 13.54 43.62 -54.82
CA ILE A 221 13.15 42.20 -54.83
C ILE A 221 13.85 41.44 -53.71
N HIS A 222 15.15 41.69 -53.48
CA HIS A 222 15.90 41.06 -52.41
C HIS A 222 15.34 41.46 -51.03
N SER A 223 15.17 42.75 -50.76
CA SER A 223 14.57 43.28 -49.52
C SER A 223 13.17 42.70 -49.27
N HIS A 224 12.35 42.58 -50.32
CA HIS A 224 11.02 41.97 -50.21
C HIS A 224 11.10 40.50 -49.79
N ARG A 225 12.02 39.72 -50.38
CA ARG A 225 12.26 38.31 -49.99
C ARG A 225 12.70 38.18 -48.53
N GLU A 226 13.62 39.04 -48.09
CA GLU A 226 14.08 39.06 -46.69
C GLU A 226 12.93 39.38 -45.71
N CYS A 227 12.07 40.34 -46.06
CA CYS A 227 10.88 40.68 -45.27
C CYS A 227 9.92 39.48 -45.14
N LEU A 228 9.65 38.78 -46.25
CA LEU A 228 8.81 37.59 -46.25
C LEU A 228 9.42 36.47 -45.41
N ARG A 229 10.73 36.25 -45.50
CA ARG A 229 11.43 35.26 -44.66
C ARG A 229 11.25 35.57 -43.18
N ILE A 230 11.47 36.81 -42.76
CA ILE A 230 11.29 37.22 -41.35
C ILE A 230 9.84 37.03 -40.91
N LYS A 231 8.85 37.41 -41.73
CA LYS A 231 7.43 37.19 -41.42
C LYS A 231 7.10 35.72 -41.21
N LEU A 232 7.57 34.85 -42.10
CA LEU A 232 7.36 33.40 -41.98
C LEU A 232 7.95 32.86 -40.66
N MET A 233 9.19 33.23 -40.33
CA MET A 233 9.83 32.80 -39.08
C MET A 233 9.04 33.29 -37.85
N ALA A 234 8.61 34.54 -37.85
CA ALA A 234 7.80 35.09 -36.76
C ALA A 234 6.45 34.36 -36.60
N GLU A 235 5.79 34.00 -37.71
CA GLU A 235 4.54 33.24 -37.68
C GLU A 235 4.75 31.82 -37.14
N GLN A 236 5.86 31.16 -37.50
CA GLN A 236 6.24 29.86 -36.95
C GLN A 236 6.50 29.94 -35.44
N GLU A 237 7.26 30.94 -34.98
CA GLU A 237 7.51 31.18 -33.54
C GLU A 237 6.21 31.39 -32.76
N VAL A 238 5.31 32.22 -33.30
CA VAL A 238 3.98 32.45 -32.70
C VAL A 238 3.18 31.14 -32.66
N GLY A 239 3.28 30.30 -33.69
CA GLY A 239 2.69 28.96 -33.72
C GLY A 239 3.17 28.08 -32.56
N LEU A 240 4.49 27.99 -32.38
CA LEU A 240 5.12 27.22 -31.29
C LEU A 240 4.71 27.75 -29.92
N LEU A 241 4.75 29.07 -29.71
CA LEU A 241 4.33 29.70 -28.46
C LEU A 241 2.86 29.45 -28.14
N ARG A 242 1.98 29.45 -29.15
CA ARG A 242 0.57 29.09 -28.97
C ARG A 242 0.39 27.64 -28.56
N GLN A 243 1.17 26.71 -29.13
CA GLN A 243 1.14 25.31 -28.74
C GLN A 243 1.63 25.12 -27.29
N GLN A 244 2.76 25.74 -26.93
CA GLN A 244 3.28 25.72 -25.55
C GLN A 244 2.27 26.29 -24.55
N LEU A 245 1.61 27.41 -24.88
CA LEU A 245 0.58 28.01 -24.03
C LEU A 245 -0.62 27.08 -23.85
N ARG A 246 -1.05 26.36 -24.89
CA ARG A 246 -2.13 25.37 -24.78
C ARG A 246 -1.71 24.21 -23.87
N ALA A 247 -0.51 23.67 -24.05
CA ALA A 247 0.02 22.60 -23.20
C ALA A 247 0.12 23.04 -21.73
N ALA A 248 0.63 24.25 -21.48
CA ALA A 248 0.72 24.82 -20.14
C ALA A 248 -0.67 25.00 -19.48
N ARG A 249 -1.67 25.47 -20.25
CA ARG A 249 -3.05 25.59 -19.76
C ARG A 249 -3.68 24.24 -19.43
N GLN A 250 -3.43 23.21 -20.25
CA GLN A 250 -3.91 21.85 -19.98
C GLN A 250 -3.25 21.26 -18.74
N ALA A 251 -1.94 21.43 -18.59
CA ALA A 251 -1.21 21.00 -17.39
C ALA A 251 -1.73 21.72 -16.13
N LEU A 252 -1.98 23.03 -16.22
CA LEU A 252 -2.57 23.80 -15.13
C LEU A 252 -3.97 23.31 -14.77
N ALA A 253 -4.83 23.04 -15.76
CA ALA A 253 -6.17 22.51 -15.52
C ALA A 253 -6.12 21.15 -14.81
N LYS A 254 -5.24 20.24 -15.25
CA LYS A 254 -5.01 18.95 -14.58
C LYS A 254 -4.56 19.15 -13.13
N ALA A 255 -3.53 19.97 -12.90
CA ALA A 255 -3.04 20.28 -11.56
C ALA A 255 -4.12 20.88 -10.66
N GLN A 256 -4.98 21.77 -11.18
CA GLN A 256 -6.11 22.32 -10.44
C GLN A 256 -7.13 21.24 -10.05
N THR A 257 -7.44 20.30 -10.96
CA THR A 257 -8.35 19.20 -10.64
C THR A 257 -7.79 18.28 -9.57
N ASP A 258 -6.48 17.98 -9.62
CA ASP A 258 -5.83 17.12 -8.64
C ASP A 258 -5.72 17.81 -7.28
N ASN A 259 -5.40 19.11 -7.27
CA ASN A 259 -5.40 19.90 -6.04
C ASN A 259 -6.79 19.91 -5.38
N ARG A 260 -7.88 20.05 -6.16
CA ARG A 260 -9.25 19.94 -5.63
C ARG A 260 -9.56 18.55 -5.06
N LYS A 261 -9.04 17.46 -5.66
CA LYS A 261 -9.20 16.11 -5.12
C LYS A 261 -8.45 15.95 -3.79
N LEU A 262 -7.20 16.43 -3.74
CA LEU A 262 -6.39 16.38 -2.52
C LEU A 262 -7.04 17.19 -1.39
N TRP A 263 -7.57 18.37 -1.66
CA TRP A 263 -8.32 19.15 -0.67
C TRP A 263 -9.52 18.40 -0.12
N ARG A 264 -10.31 17.73 -0.97
CA ARG A 264 -11.43 16.91 -0.52
C ARG A 264 -10.96 15.75 0.36
N GLN A 265 -9.89 15.07 -0.03
CA GLN A 265 -9.31 13.98 0.76
C GLN A 265 -8.83 14.49 2.13
N GLN A 266 -8.12 15.62 2.15
CA GLN A 266 -7.66 16.24 3.38
C GLN A 266 -8.82 16.64 4.29
N ASP A 267 -9.89 17.22 3.75
CA ASP A 267 -11.07 17.57 4.55
C ASP A 267 -11.77 16.32 5.11
N THR A 268 -11.89 15.25 4.32
CA THR A 268 -12.43 13.97 4.84
C THR A 268 -11.56 13.38 5.94
N GLN A 269 -10.23 13.44 5.82
CA GLN A 269 -9.32 12.99 6.88
C GLN A 269 -9.44 13.86 8.14
N ALA A 270 -9.53 15.18 7.99
CA ALA A 270 -9.71 16.10 9.10
C ALA A 270 -11.07 15.91 9.81
N GLN A 271 -12.12 15.57 9.07
CA GLN A 271 -13.42 15.18 9.65
C GLN A 271 -13.31 13.89 10.46
N LEU A 272 -12.70 12.84 9.89
CA LEU A 272 -12.49 11.57 10.60
C LEU A 272 -11.65 11.73 11.86
N LEU A 273 -10.60 12.56 11.84
CA LEU A 273 -9.79 12.85 13.02
C LEU A 273 -10.61 13.55 14.11
N ARG A 274 -11.43 14.55 13.75
CA ARG A 274 -12.34 15.20 14.70
C ARG A 274 -13.34 14.22 15.30
N GLU A 275 -13.91 13.33 14.50
CA GLU A 275 -14.81 12.29 14.98
C GLU A 275 -14.12 11.31 15.94
N LEU A 276 -12.88 10.92 15.65
CA LEU A 276 -12.09 10.06 16.54
C LEU A 276 -11.76 10.77 17.85
N GLU A 277 -11.36 12.04 17.82
CA GLU A 277 -11.14 12.85 19.01
C GLU A 277 -12.41 12.93 19.87
N HIS A 278 -13.56 13.19 19.26
CA HIS A 278 -14.85 13.18 19.95
C HIS A 278 -15.20 11.82 20.56
N ARG A 279 -14.97 10.71 19.85
CA ARG A 279 -15.18 9.37 20.41
C ARG A 279 -14.24 9.08 21.59
N VAL A 280 -12.95 9.40 21.46
CA VAL A 280 -11.96 9.18 22.52
C VAL A 280 -12.29 9.99 23.77
N THR A 281 -12.72 11.24 23.60
CA THR A 281 -13.15 12.09 24.72
C THR A 281 -14.44 11.60 25.37
N GLN A 282 -15.40 11.10 24.60
CA GLN A 282 -16.60 10.46 25.16
C GLN A 282 -16.26 9.17 25.93
N ASP A 283 -15.39 8.33 25.36
CA ASP A 283 -14.93 7.09 25.98
C ASP A 283 -14.13 7.35 27.26
N SER A 284 -13.32 8.42 27.32
CA SER A 284 -12.59 8.77 28.54
C SER A 284 -13.52 9.26 29.64
N VAL A 285 -14.53 10.09 29.30
CA VAL A 285 -15.54 10.56 30.25
C VAL A 285 -16.39 9.39 30.79
N THR A 286 -16.85 8.49 29.92
CA THR A 286 -17.63 7.32 30.36
C THR A 286 -16.80 6.37 31.23
N ARG A 287 -15.52 6.14 30.90
CA ARG A 287 -14.60 5.37 31.78
C ARG A 287 -14.43 6.04 33.15
N GLN A 288 -14.20 7.35 33.19
CA GLN A 288 -14.08 8.08 34.46
C GLN A 288 -15.34 7.99 35.32
N GLN A 289 -16.53 8.07 34.70
CA GLN A 289 -17.80 7.90 35.41
C GLN A 289 -17.93 6.49 36.01
N LEU A 290 -17.57 5.45 35.26
CA LEU A 290 -17.59 4.06 35.75
C LEU A 290 -16.59 3.85 36.88
N GLU A 291 -15.39 4.44 36.77
CA GLU A 291 -14.39 4.39 37.83
C GLU A 291 -14.88 5.08 39.11
N SER A 292 -15.51 6.25 39.00
CA SER A 292 -16.12 6.95 40.14
C SER A 292 -17.26 6.16 40.81
N LEU A 293 -18.09 5.48 40.01
CA LEU A 293 -19.13 4.58 40.54
C LEU A 293 -18.52 3.36 41.23
N ARG A 294 -17.43 2.81 40.67
CA ARG A 294 -16.73 1.67 41.27
C ARG A 294 -16.04 2.05 42.57
N THR A 295 -15.39 3.22 42.64
CA THR A 295 -14.73 3.69 43.86
C THR A 295 -15.75 3.97 44.96
N SER A 296 -16.83 4.71 44.64
CA SER A 296 -17.90 4.98 45.62
C SER A 296 -18.64 3.72 46.09
N GLY A 297 -18.81 2.72 45.21
CA GLY A 297 -19.34 1.41 45.60
C GLY A 297 -18.40 0.64 46.54
N MET A 298 -17.08 0.70 46.29
CA MET A 298 -16.08 0.06 47.14
C MET A 298 -15.93 0.76 48.50
N GLU A 299 -16.02 2.08 48.53
CA GLU A 299 -16.03 2.88 49.77
C GLU A 299 -17.20 2.49 50.67
N LYS A 300 -18.43 2.40 50.14
CA LYS A 300 -19.60 1.93 50.90
C LYS A 300 -19.41 0.53 51.48
N LEU A 301 -18.84 -0.38 50.69
CA LEU A 301 -18.57 -1.75 51.17
C LEU A 301 -17.52 -1.74 52.30
N LEU A 302 -16.50 -0.90 52.20
CA LEU A 302 -15.50 -0.73 53.27
C LEU A 302 -16.14 -0.19 54.55
N GLU A 303 -17.01 0.83 54.43
CA GLU A 303 -17.78 1.36 55.56
C GLU A 303 -18.66 0.28 56.20
N ASP A 304 -19.36 -0.53 55.40
CA ASP A 304 -20.19 -1.64 55.89
C ASP A 304 -19.35 -2.71 56.61
N VAL A 305 -18.19 -3.06 56.05
CA VAL A 305 -17.25 -4.01 56.66
C VAL A 305 -16.73 -3.46 58.00
N GLU A 306 -16.37 -2.18 58.06
CA GLU A 306 -15.90 -1.54 59.27
C GLU A 306 -17.00 -1.52 60.35
N GLN A 307 -18.25 -1.19 59.99
CA GLN A 307 -19.38 -1.25 60.92
C GLN A 307 -19.64 -2.68 61.43
N LYS A 308 -19.54 -3.69 60.55
CA LYS A 308 -19.70 -5.10 60.94
C LYS A 308 -18.57 -5.58 61.83
N GLU A 309 -17.35 -5.15 61.58
CA GLU A 309 -16.20 -5.44 62.43
C GLU A 309 -16.41 -4.85 63.84
N GLN A 310 -16.86 -3.60 63.94
CA GLN A 310 -17.21 -2.99 65.23
C GLN A 310 -18.31 -3.78 65.97
N GLN A 311 -19.36 -4.22 65.28
CA GLN A 311 -20.41 -5.08 65.85
C GLN A 311 -19.86 -6.41 66.37
N LEU A 312 -18.98 -7.05 65.59
CA LEU A 312 -18.34 -8.30 65.97
C LEU A 312 -17.42 -8.15 67.19
N GLN A 313 -16.71 -7.02 67.30
CA GLN A 313 -15.88 -6.71 68.48
C GLN A 313 -16.75 -6.65 69.74
N LEU A 314 -17.87 -5.91 69.71
CA LEU A 314 -18.80 -5.83 70.84
C LEU A 314 -19.35 -7.20 71.27
N LEU A 315 -19.80 -8.02 70.30
CA LEU A 315 -20.28 -9.37 70.56
C LEU A 315 -19.18 -10.28 71.13
N THR A 316 -17.94 -10.12 70.66
CA THR A 316 -16.80 -10.88 71.16
C THR A 316 -16.50 -10.52 72.61
N GLU A 317 -16.57 -9.24 72.98
CA GLU A 317 -16.42 -8.79 74.36
C GLU A 317 -17.52 -9.31 75.27
N GLU A 318 -18.78 -9.32 74.80
CA GLU A 318 -19.91 -9.92 75.51
C GLU A 318 -19.73 -11.42 75.73
N ALA A 319 -19.32 -12.15 74.69
CA ALA A 319 -19.04 -13.58 74.78
C ALA A 319 -17.90 -13.87 75.76
N GLN A 320 -16.84 -13.05 75.77
CA GLN A 320 -15.75 -13.16 76.74
C GLN A 320 -16.21 -12.89 78.18
N ARG A 321 -17.06 -11.87 78.39
CA ARG A 321 -17.66 -11.59 79.71
C ARG A 321 -18.53 -12.76 80.19
N ALA A 322 -19.38 -13.30 79.32
CA ALA A 322 -20.21 -14.46 79.62
C ALA A 322 -19.37 -15.70 79.94
N SER A 323 -18.29 -15.95 79.18
CA SER A 323 -17.36 -17.05 79.43
C SER A 323 -16.67 -16.92 80.80
N LYS A 324 -16.19 -15.73 81.17
CA LYS A 324 -15.60 -15.48 82.50
C LYS A 324 -16.62 -15.75 83.62
N LEU A 325 -17.86 -15.31 83.46
CA LEU A 325 -18.92 -15.56 84.43
C LEU A 325 -19.23 -17.06 84.55
N GLY A 326 -19.35 -17.77 83.42
CA GLY A 326 -19.55 -19.21 83.40
C GLY A 326 -18.42 -19.98 84.08
N GLN A 327 -17.16 -19.57 83.87
CA GLN A 327 -16.02 -20.16 84.57
C GLN A 327 -16.09 -19.96 86.08
N LEU A 328 -16.51 -18.79 86.55
CA LEU A 328 -16.69 -18.52 87.99
C LEU A 328 -17.81 -19.38 88.58
N GLN A 329 -18.94 -19.51 87.88
CA GLN A 329 -20.03 -20.37 88.30
C GLN A 329 -19.62 -21.84 88.36
N TRP A 330 -18.90 -22.34 87.36
CA TRP A 330 -18.38 -23.71 87.35
C TRP A 330 -17.43 -23.95 88.53
N LYS A 331 -16.52 -23.01 88.82
CA LYS A 331 -15.62 -23.10 89.99
C LYS A 331 -16.38 -23.12 91.32
N LYS A 332 -17.49 -22.38 91.44
CA LYS A 332 -18.36 -22.41 92.64
C LYS A 332 -19.03 -23.77 92.77
N MET A 333 -19.68 -24.25 91.72
CA MET A 333 -20.36 -25.54 91.71
C MET A 333 -19.40 -26.70 92.01
N ASP A 334 -18.18 -26.67 91.49
CA ASP A 334 -17.15 -27.68 91.79
C ASP A 334 -16.73 -27.67 93.26
N ARG A 335 -16.63 -26.50 93.91
CA ARG A 335 -16.39 -26.40 95.36
C ARG A 335 -17.57 -26.96 96.16
N ASP A 336 -18.80 -26.58 95.81
CA ASP A 336 -20.01 -27.05 96.48
C ASP A 336 -20.14 -28.58 96.36
N LEU A 337 -19.83 -29.11 95.17
CA LEU A 337 -19.84 -30.55 94.90
C LEU A 337 -18.76 -31.29 95.68
N ARG A 338 -17.54 -30.72 95.81
CA ARG A 338 -16.50 -31.25 96.69
C ARG A 338 -16.93 -31.27 98.16
N GLN A 339 -17.61 -30.23 98.63
CA GLN A 339 -18.15 -30.17 99.99
C GLN A 339 -19.27 -31.19 100.23
N MET A 340 -20.19 -31.37 99.28
CA MET A 340 -21.21 -32.41 99.40
C MET A 340 -20.60 -33.81 99.40
N ARG A 341 -19.58 -34.06 98.57
CA ARG A 341 -18.84 -35.33 98.55
C ARG A 341 -18.17 -35.62 99.90
N SER A 342 -17.55 -34.62 100.55
CA SER A 342 -16.93 -34.82 101.86
C SER A 342 -17.96 -35.06 102.97
N ARG A 343 -19.07 -34.32 102.99
CA ARG A 343 -20.19 -34.57 103.93
C ARG A 343 -20.76 -35.97 103.77
N LEU A 344 -21.02 -36.39 102.53
CA LEU A 344 -21.51 -37.74 102.24
C LEU A 344 -20.52 -38.82 102.68
N ALA A 345 -19.21 -38.59 102.52
CA ALA A 345 -18.18 -39.52 102.99
C ALA A 345 -18.18 -39.62 104.53
N GLN A 346 -18.34 -38.50 105.24
CA GLN A 346 -18.43 -38.48 106.69
C GLN A 346 -19.71 -39.15 107.20
N GLU A 347 -20.86 -38.91 106.56
CA GLU A 347 -22.10 -39.62 106.90
C GLU A 347 -21.96 -41.13 106.67
N ARG A 348 -21.28 -41.53 105.59
CA ARG A 348 -20.96 -42.94 105.33
C ARG A 348 -20.04 -43.53 106.39
N SER A 349 -19.00 -42.81 106.83
CA SER A 349 -18.10 -43.31 107.88
C SER A 349 -18.83 -43.44 109.21
N MET A 350 -19.58 -42.43 109.64
CA MET A 350 -20.39 -42.50 110.88
C MET A 350 -21.40 -43.65 110.84
N LYS A 351 -22.03 -43.90 109.68
CA LYS A 351 -22.90 -45.06 109.50
C LYS A 351 -22.12 -46.37 109.63
N LEU A 352 -20.96 -46.49 109.00
CA LEU A 352 -20.10 -47.68 109.11
C LEU A 352 -19.63 -47.90 110.55
N ASP A 353 -19.23 -46.84 111.27
CA ASP A 353 -18.82 -46.89 112.67
C ASP A 353 -19.98 -47.32 113.57
N ALA A 354 -21.19 -46.76 113.37
CA ALA A 354 -22.39 -47.20 114.07
C ALA A 354 -22.72 -48.67 113.80
N PHE A 355 -22.62 -49.12 112.55
CA PHE A 355 -22.76 -50.55 112.21
C PHE A 355 -21.69 -51.41 112.89
N GLN A 356 -20.47 -50.90 113.04
CA GLN A 356 -19.40 -51.59 113.75
C GLN A 356 -19.68 -51.67 115.26
N CYS A 357 -20.09 -50.59 115.92
CA CYS A 357 -20.49 -50.62 117.32
C CYS A 357 -21.67 -51.57 117.58
N VAL A 358 -22.64 -51.64 116.67
CA VAL A 358 -23.74 -52.63 116.76
C VAL A 358 -23.20 -54.05 116.67
N ARG A 359 -22.26 -54.34 115.76
CA ARG A 359 -21.59 -55.65 115.68
C ARG A 359 -20.81 -55.97 116.97
N GLU A 360 -20.10 -54.99 117.52
CA GLU A 360 -19.35 -55.14 118.78
C GLU A 360 -20.28 -55.41 119.98
N LEU A 361 -21.39 -54.69 120.08
CA LEU A 361 -22.43 -54.95 121.07
C LEU A 361 -23.09 -56.33 120.88
N GLN A 362 -23.34 -56.74 119.63
CA GLN A 362 -23.82 -58.09 119.34
C GLN A 362 -22.82 -59.17 119.77
N SER A 363 -21.50 -58.96 119.57
CA SER A 363 -20.49 -59.89 120.09
C SER A 363 -20.46 -59.92 121.63
N GLN A 364 -20.59 -58.77 122.30
CA GLN A 364 -20.64 -58.71 123.77
C GLN A 364 -21.87 -59.41 124.36
N LEU A 365 -23.00 -59.37 123.66
CA LEU A 365 -24.25 -60.04 124.04
C LEU A 365 -24.15 -61.57 123.84
N HIS A 366 -23.41 -62.00 122.82
CA HIS A 366 -23.06 -63.41 122.64
C HIS A 366 -22.02 -63.92 123.65
N ASP A 367 -21.23 -63.04 124.26
CA ASP A 367 -20.26 -63.40 125.33
C ASP A 367 -20.88 -63.45 126.74
N THR A 368 -22.09 -62.91 126.97
CA THR A 368 -22.72 -62.83 128.30
C THR A 368 -23.82 -63.85 128.58
N GLU A 369 -24.23 -64.65 127.59
CA GLU A 369 -25.18 -65.75 127.78
C GLU A 369 -24.57 -67.10 127.39
N GLN A 370 -23.89 -67.77 128.35
CA GLN A 370 -24.17 -69.17 128.72
C GLN A 370 -23.23 -69.76 129.81
N PRO A 371 -23.79 -70.33 130.91
CA PRO A 371 -23.15 -71.33 131.80
C PRO A 371 -23.77 -72.76 131.58
N PRO A 372 -23.30 -73.88 132.20
CA PRO A 372 -22.74 -75.01 131.45
C PRO A 372 -23.44 -76.41 131.57
N LEU A 373 -23.01 -77.32 130.67
CA LEU A 373 -22.89 -78.80 130.71
C LEU A 373 -24.00 -79.76 130.18
N GLN A 374 -23.64 -80.43 129.07
CA GLN A 374 -23.52 -81.90 128.87
C GLN A 374 -24.49 -82.66 127.92
N MET A 375 -23.84 -83.23 126.88
CA MET A 375 -24.12 -84.44 126.07
C MET A 375 -25.13 -84.42 124.92
N GLY A 376 -24.60 -84.74 123.72
CA GLY A 376 -25.35 -85.28 122.57
C GLY A 376 -24.81 -84.85 121.19
N SER A 377 -23.91 -85.63 120.60
CA SER A 377 -23.63 -85.68 119.14
C SER A 377 -24.53 -86.77 118.49
N PRO A 378 -24.65 -86.96 117.15
CA PRO A 378 -23.84 -86.44 116.01
C PRO A 378 -24.64 -86.06 114.73
N ALA A 379 -23.88 -85.79 113.63
CA ALA A 379 -24.23 -85.86 112.19
C ALA A 379 -24.96 -84.63 111.58
N GLY A 380 -24.32 -83.82 110.74
CA GLY A 380 -24.04 -84.02 109.29
C GLY A 380 -24.72 -82.83 108.56
N LEU A 381 -24.24 -82.17 107.52
CA LEU A 381 -23.27 -82.40 106.47
C LEU A 381 -22.73 -81.02 106.02
N THR A 382 -21.47 -80.99 105.57
CA THR A 382 -20.88 -80.04 104.60
C THR A 382 -21.68 -80.03 103.26
N PRO A 383 -21.42 -79.15 102.25
CA PRO A 383 -20.14 -78.51 101.97
C PRO A 383 -20.16 -77.10 101.33
N GLN A 384 -18.94 -76.58 101.09
CA GLN A 384 -18.48 -75.89 99.87
C GLN A 384 -19.26 -74.66 99.37
N THR A 385 -18.61 -73.53 99.10
CA THR A 385 -17.57 -73.45 98.06
C THR A 385 -16.45 -72.46 98.39
N HIS A 386 -15.23 -72.97 98.28
CA HIS A 386 -14.05 -72.20 97.86
C HIS A 386 -14.20 -71.80 96.39
N HIS A 387 -13.78 -70.58 96.03
CA HIS A 387 -12.96 -70.21 94.86
C HIS A 387 -12.53 -68.74 95.09
N SER A 388 -11.27 -68.39 95.37
CA SER A 388 -10.04 -68.47 94.55
C SER A 388 -9.92 -67.36 93.49
N LEU A 389 -9.05 -66.39 93.79
CA LEU A 389 -7.89 -65.93 93.01
C LEU A 389 -8.03 -65.68 91.48
N SER A 390 -7.81 -64.42 91.08
CA SER A 390 -6.81 -63.95 90.08
C SER A 390 -6.96 -62.42 89.92
N SER A 391 -5.97 -61.54 90.09
CA SER A 391 -4.61 -61.43 89.52
C SER A 391 -4.54 -61.07 88.03
N ALA A 392 -3.64 -60.11 87.76
CA ALA A 392 -3.14 -59.55 86.49
C ALA A 392 -4.03 -58.46 85.83
N SER A 393 -3.61 -57.20 85.71
CA SER A 393 -2.41 -56.64 85.03
C SER A 393 -2.46 -56.78 83.51
N ALA A 394 -2.83 -55.69 82.82
CA ALA A 394 -2.29 -55.25 81.52
C ALA A 394 -2.94 -53.88 81.20
N LEU A 395 -2.15 -52.79 81.15
CA LEU A 395 -1.66 -52.23 79.90
C LEU A 395 -2.78 -51.98 78.87
N SER A 396 -3.13 -50.72 78.62
CA SER A 396 -2.38 -49.87 77.68
C SER A 396 -3.21 -48.65 77.28
N ARG A 397 -2.47 -47.56 76.98
CA ARG A 397 -2.67 -46.63 75.84
C ARG A 397 -4.11 -46.15 75.60
N CYS A 398 -4.41 -44.86 75.66
CA CYS A 398 -3.88 -43.84 74.77
C CYS A 398 -4.52 -42.51 75.16
N PHE A 399 -3.67 -41.50 75.38
CA PHE A 399 -4.06 -40.10 75.31
C PHE A 399 -4.00 -39.67 73.84
N HIS A 400 -5.10 -39.14 73.30
CA HIS A 400 -5.10 -38.27 72.12
C HIS A 400 -5.50 -36.87 72.60
N GLN A 401 -4.56 -35.93 72.77
CA GLN A 401 -4.05 -35.00 71.74
C GLN A 401 -5.14 -34.41 70.83
N ARG A 402 -5.37 -33.09 70.95
CA ARG A 402 -4.86 -32.09 70.00
C ARG A 402 -5.21 -30.66 70.43
N PHE A 403 -4.17 -29.91 70.80
CA PHE A 403 -4.09 -28.45 70.59
C PHE A 403 -3.28 -28.22 69.30
N PRO A 404 -3.61 -27.25 68.44
CA PRO A 404 -2.69 -26.82 67.40
C PRO A 404 -1.67 -25.83 67.98
N LYS A 405 -0.39 -26.14 67.76
CA LYS A 405 0.78 -25.31 68.05
C LYS A 405 0.96 -24.24 66.98
N THR A 406 1.34 -23.06 67.46
CA THR A 406 2.06 -22.02 66.72
C THR A 406 3.40 -22.54 66.21
N ASN A 407 3.77 -22.16 64.98
CA ASN A 407 5.15 -22.15 64.51
C ASN A 407 5.39 -20.85 63.73
N LEU A 408 6.14 -19.96 64.37
CA LEU A 408 6.94 -18.93 63.71
C LEU A 408 8.27 -19.58 63.34
N LEU A 409 8.59 -19.63 62.05
CA LEU A 409 9.97 -19.75 61.58
C LEU A 409 10.13 -18.87 60.35
N GLY A 410 10.83 -17.75 60.53
CA GLY A 410 11.37 -16.98 59.41
C GLY A 410 12.66 -17.61 58.91
N ASN A 411 12.81 -17.72 57.58
CA ASN A 411 14.05 -17.42 56.89
C ASN A 411 13.85 -17.38 55.36
N LYS A 412 14.12 -16.20 54.79
CA LYS A 412 14.95 -15.95 53.60
C LYS A 412 14.73 -16.83 52.36
N MET A 413 14.08 -16.27 51.35
CA MET A 413 14.55 -16.38 49.96
C MET A 413 14.49 -15.01 49.29
N ALA A 414 15.69 -14.47 49.03
CA ALA A 414 15.92 -13.41 48.09
C ALA A 414 16.12 -14.01 46.69
N ARG A 415 15.66 -13.28 45.67
CA ARG A 415 16.10 -13.31 44.25
C ARG A 415 16.04 -14.67 43.52
N ARG A 416 15.25 -14.70 42.44
CA ARG A 416 15.72 -14.60 41.03
C ARG A 416 14.70 -15.26 40.10
N ILE A 417 13.74 -14.50 39.57
CA ILE A 417 12.98 -14.94 38.39
C ILE A 417 13.91 -14.74 37.18
N GLN A 418 14.45 -15.85 36.70
CA GLN A 418 15.12 -15.94 35.40
C GLN A 418 14.06 -15.90 34.30
N ARG A 419 14.21 -14.94 33.39
CA ARG A 419 13.52 -14.82 32.10
C ARG A 419 13.82 -16.07 31.25
N PRO A 420 12.86 -16.64 30.50
CA PRO A 420 13.18 -17.65 29.50
C PRO A 420 14.02 -17.03 28.37
N LYS A 421 15.11 -17.72 28.02
CA LYS A 421 15.94 -17.40 26.86
C LYS A 421 15.16 -17.70 25.59
N THR A 422 14.94 -16.69 24.76
CA THR A 422 14.69 -16.88 23.32
C THR A 422 15.97 -17.40 22.68
N VAL A 423 15.85 -18.54 22.02
CA VAL A 423 16.88 -19.11 21.14
C VAL A 423 16.95 -18.25 19.88
N SER A 424 18.18 -17.95 19.49
CA SER A 424 18.54 -17.36 18.21
C SER A 424 18.74 -18.49 17.19
N ASP A 425 18.06 -18.40 16.05
CA ASP A 425 18.48 -18.96 14.75
C ASP A 425 18.20 -17.80 13.75
N ALA A 426 19.18 -17.08 13.22
CA ALA A 426 20.13 -17.46 12.15
C ALA A 426 19.44 -17.69 10.80
N GLU A 427 19.49 -16.63 9.97
CA GLU A 427 19.72 -16.58 8.52
C GLU A 427 19.23 -17.75 7.64
N HIS A 428 18.27 -17.45 6.76
CA HIS A 428 18.42 -17.49 5.29
C HIS A 428 17.34 -16.63 4.62
#